data_AF-A0A239BB45-F1
#
_entry.id   AF-A0A239BB45-F1
#
_cell.length_a   1.000
_cell.length_b   1.000
_cell.length_c   1.000
_cell.angle_alpha   90.00
_cell.angle_beta   90.00
_cell.angle_gamma   90.00
#
_symmetry.space_group_name_H-M   'P 1'
#
loop_
_entity.id
_entity.type
_entity.pdbx_description
1 polymer ?
#
loop_
_entity_poly.entity_id
_entity_poly.type
_entity_poly.pdbx_seq_one_letter_code
_entity_poly.pdbx_strand_id
1 'polypeptide(L)' 'MSLELKIKGNWNELKGKLKEKFGELTDDDLAYAEGQEDQLLGKIQKKTGAAKEELTKMLFGEEKEKKTEKDHIKQ' A
#
# COMPACT_ATOMS: atom_id res chain seq x y z
N MET A 1 10.59 -10.45 15.05
CA MET A 1 9.98 -9.12 14.83
C MET A 1 10.95 -8.33 13.96
N SER A 2 10.71 -8.28 12.64
CA SER A 2 11.65 -7.70 11.66
C SER A 2 10.88 -6.99 10.53
N LEU A 3 9.91 -6.16 10.92
CA LEU A 3 9.04 -5.42 10.01
C LEU A 3 9.69 -4.14 9.46
N GLU A 4 10.59 -3.50 10.24
CA GLU A 4 11.23 -2.22 9.90
C GLU A 4 12.11 -2.26 8.63
N LEU A 5 12.75 -3.40 8.33
CA LEU A 5 13.71 -3.48 7.20
C LEU A 5 13.04 -3.65 5.84
N LYS A 6 11.90 -4.35 5.75
CA LYS A 6 11.27 -4.67 4.45
C LYS A 6 10.54 -3.48 3.83
N ILE A 7 9.87 -2.66 4.66
CA ILE A 7 9.09 -1.51 4.20
C ILE A 7 10.02 -0.44 3.62
N LYS A 8 11.15 -0.16 4.28
CA LYS A 8 12.10 0.88 3.84
C LYS A 8 12.64 0.63 2.42
N GLY A 9 12.85 -0.63 2.04
CA GLY A 9 13.32 -1.00 0.70
C GLY A 9 12.26 -0.80 -0.38
N ASN A 10 11.00 -1.17 -0.10
CA ASN A 10 9.91 -1.17 -1.08
C ASN A 10 8.95 0.03 -0.99
N TRP A 11 9.15 0.97 -0.06
CA TRP A 11 8.23 2.08 0.20
C TRP A 11 7.91 2.90 -1.06
N ASN A 12 8.93 3.19 -1.86
CA ASN A 12 8.78 3.98 -3.08
C ASN A 12 7.90 3.30 -4.15
N GLU A 13 7.94 1.96 -4.24
CA GLU A 13 7.05 1.23 -5.14
C GLU A 13 5.63 1.13 -4.58
N LEU A 14 5.52 0.86 -3.27
CA LEU A 14 4.23 0.75 -2.58
C LEU A 14 3.43 2.05 -2.68
N LYS A 15 4.09 3.19 -2.43
CA LYS A 15 3.45 4.51 -2.59
C LYS A 15 3.05 4.77 -4.04
N GLY A 16 3.84 4.33 -5.02
CA GLY A 16 3.52 4.44 -6.44
C GLY A 16 2.21 3.71 -6.78
N LYS A 17 2.12 2.43 -6.37
CA LYS A 17 0.92 1.61 -6.57
C LYS A 17 -0.31 2.18 -5.88
N LEU A 18 -0.16 2.72 -4.66
CA LEU A 18 -1.24 3.37 -3.93
C LEU A 18 -1.75 4.62 -4.67
N LYS A 19 -0.86 5.45 -5.21
CA LYS A 19 -1.26 6.60 -6.02
C LYS A 19 -1.94 6.19 -7.31
N GLU A 20 -1.43 5.17 -8.00
CA GLU A 20 -2.08 4.66 -9.21
C GLU A 20 -3.48 4.10 -8.91
N LYS A 21 -3.64 3.36 -7.80
CA LYS A 21 -4.93 2.78 -7.41
C LYS A 21 -5.93 3.84 -6.94
N PHE A 22 -5.48 4.82 -6.16
CA PHE A 22 -6.38 5.73 -5.46
C PHE A 22 -6.43 7.14 -6.01
N GLY A 23 -5.50 7.60 -6.85
CA GLY A 23 -5.50 8.89 -7.57
C GLY A 23 -5.47 10.18 -6.71
N GLU A 24 -6.16 10.15 -5.58
CA GLU A 24 -6.37 11.21 -4.60
C GLU A 24 -5.27 11.25 -3.53
N LEU A 25 -4.45 10.20 -3.47
CA LEU A 25 -3.32 10.11 -2.55
C LEU A 25 -2.12 10.90 -3.06
N THR A 26 -1.51 11.67 -2.17
CA THR A 26 -0.29 12.43 -2.47
C THR A 26 0.95 11.82 -1.80
N ASP A 27 2.14 12.30 -2.14
CA ASP A 27 3.37 11.92 -1.44
C ASP A 27 3.31 12.21 0.06
N ASP A 28 2.60 13.27 0.48
CA ASP A 28 2.45 13.65 1.89
C ASP A 28 1.54 12.69 2.66
N ASP A 29 0.45 12.27 2.02
CA ASP A 29 -0.46 11.26 2.58
C ASP A 29 0.23 9.89 2.72
N LEU A 30 1.22 9.64 1.86
CA LEU A 30 2.07 8.45 1.82
C LEU A 30 3.45 8.70 2.44
N ALA A 31 3.55 9.70 3.33
CA ALA A 31 4.75 9.90 4.12
C ALA A 31 4.76 8.89 5.29
N TYR A 32 5.57 7.84 5.16
CA TYR A 32 5.81 6.89 6.25
C TYR A 32 6.98 7.34 7.12
N ALA A 33 6.76 7.35 8.43
CA ALA A 33 7.82 7.46 9.42
C ALA A 33 7.75 6.26 10.38
N GLU A 34 8.91 5.85 10.90
CA GLU A 34 9.00 4.73 11.84
C GLU A 34 8.11 5.00 13.06
N GLY A 35 7.23 4.04 13.38
CA GLY A 35 6.24 4.16 14.45
C GLY A 35 4.95 4.93 14.09
N GLN A 36 4.80 5.43 12.86
CA GLN A 36 3.58 6.12 12.40
C GLN A 36 2.65 5.24 11.55
N GLU A 37 2.75 3.92 11.67
CA GLU A 37 1.95 2.96 10.89
C GLU A 37 0.44 3.21 11.01
N ASP A 38 -0.08 3.38 12.23
CA ASP A 38 -1.51 3.63 12.44
C ASP A 38 -1.94 5.01 11.91
N GLN A 39 -1.07 6.02 12.02
CA GLN A 39 -1.37 7.36 11.50
C GLN A 39 -1.42 7.39 9.98
N LEU A 40 -0.46 6.72 9.33
CA LEU A 40 -0.43 6.54 7.88
C LEU A 40 -1.70 5.82 7.39
N LEU A 41 -2.04 4.67 7.99
CA LEU A 41 -3.25 3.93 7.65
C LEU A 41 -4.51 4.77 7.85
N GLY A 42 -4.58 5.54 8.94
CA GLY A 42 -5.70 6.44 9.23
C GLY A 42 -5.82 7.60 8.24
N LYS A 43 -4.70 8.19 7.79
CA LYS A 43 -4.69 9.24 6.76
C LYS A 43 -5.21 8.69 5.43
N ILE A 44 -4.64 7.58 4.98
CA ILE A 44 -5.02 6.95 3.71
C ILE A 44 -6.49 6.53 3.76
N GLN A 45 -6.94 5.87 4.83
CA GLN A 45 -8.35 5.49 5.02
C GLN A 45 -9.30 6.71 4.93
N LYS A 46 -8.95 7.84 5.55
CA LYS A 46 -9.79 9.04 5.52
C LYS A 46 -9.85 9.67 4.12
N LYS A 47 -8.78 9.55 3.34
CA LYS A 47 -8.70 10.08 1.98
C LYS A 47 -9.42 9.20 0.97
N THR A 48 -9.13 7.90 0.99
CA THR A 48 -9.61 6.94 -0.01
C THR A 48 -10.92 6.26 0.39
N GLY A 49 -11.30 6.33 1.66
CA GLY A 49 -12.40 5.54 2.22
C GLY A 49 -12.09 4.05 2.35
N ALA A 50 -10.87 3.59 2.03
CA ALA A 50 -10.51 2.18 2.03
C ALA A 50 -10.40 1.61 3.46
N ALA A 51 -10.72 0.33 3.61
CA ALA A 51 -10.60 -0.36 4.89
C ALA A 51 -9.13 -0.43 5.35
N LYS A 52 -8.88 -0.20 6.65
CA LYS A 52 -7.52 -0.34 7.23
C LYS A 52 -6.89 -1.68 6.88
N GLU A 53 -7.64 -2.78 6.93
CA GLU A 53 -7.14 -4.11 6.56
C GLU A 53 -6.62 -4.18 5.11
N GLU A 54 -7.31 -3.55 4.17
CA GLU A 54 -6.90 -3.55 2.76
C GLU A 54 -5.60 -2.75 2.59
N LEU A 55 -5.52 -1.60 3.25
CA LEU A 55 -4.33 -0.76 3.25
C LEU A 55 -3.15 -1.46 3.93
N THR A 56 -3.40 -2.15 5.05
CA THR A 56 -2.39 -2.95 5.74
C THR A 56 -1.88 -4.06 4.84
N LYS A 57 -2.75 -4.77 4.13
CA LYS A 57 -2.34 -5.80 3.16
C LYS A 57 -1.53 -5.21 2.00
N MET A 58 -1.89 -4.03 1.49
CA MET A 58 -1.12 -3.39 0.43
C MET A 58 0.26 -2.92 0.89
N LEU A 59 0.35 -2.32 2.07
CA LEU A 59 1.58 -1.72 2.60
C LEU A 59 2.52 -2.73 3.23
N PHE A 60 1.97 -3.66 4.00
CA PHE A 60 2.73 -4.62 4.80
C PHE A 60 2.73 -6.02 4.21
N GLY A 61 1.95 -6.24 3.15
CA GLY A 61 2.03 -7.40 2.27
C GLY A 61 2.31 -8.70 3.03
N GLU A 62 1.29 -9.30 3.64
CA GLU A 62 1.38 -10.75 3.84
C GLU A 62 1.43 -11.36 2.44
N GLU A 63 2.61 -11.84 2.04
CA GLU A 63 2.81 -12.67 0.85
C GLU A 63 1.93 -13.92 0.98
N LYS A 64 0.66 -13.80 0.64
CA LYS A 64 -0.22 -14.93 0.40
C LYS A 64 -0.47 -14.97 -1.10
N GLU A 65 0.38 -15.78 -1.72
CA GLU A 65 0.31 -16.35 -3.05
C GLU A 65 -1.03 -16.27 -3.81
N LYS A 66 -0.89 -15.84 -5.07
CA LYS A 66 -1.40 -16.44 -6.32
C LYS A 66 -2.84 -16.18 -6.78
N LYS A 67 -2.85 -15.70 -8.05
CA LYS A 67 -3.69 -16.11 -9.19
C LYS A 67 -5.00 -15.34 -9.42
N THR A 68 -4.92 -14.37 -10.33
CA THR A 68 -5.89 -14.25 -11.43
C THR A 68 -5.13 -14.17 -12.75
N GLU A 69 -5.02 -15.33 -13.36
CA GLU A 69 -4.69 -15.50 -14.77
C GLU A 69 -5.86 -14.99 -15.62
N LYS A 70 -5.50 -14.31 -16.73
CA LYS A 70 -6.32 -13.92 -17.90
C LYS A 70 -7.39 -12.86 -17.69
N ASP A 71 -7.08 -11.65 -18.18
CA ASP A 71 -7.97 -11.05 -19.17
C ASP A 71 -7.16 -10.54 -20.36
N HIS A 72 -7.76 -10.70 -21.53
CA HIS A 72 -7.15 -10.75 -22.85
C HIS A 72 -6.37 -9.49 -23.23
N ILE A 73 -5.31 -9.65 -24.03
CA ILE A 73 -5.21 -9.02 -25.36
C ILE A 73 -4.02 -9.62 -26.11
N LYS A 74 -4.31 -10.01 -27.36
CA LYS A 74 -3.39 -10.30 -28.48
C LYS A 74 -2.97 -11.77 -28.67
N GLN A 75 -3.85 -12.59 -29.27
CA GLN A 75 -3.94 -12.80 -30.73
C GLN A 75 -5.07 -13.77 -31.06
#